data_AF-A0A534UQ59-F1
#
_entry.id   AF-A0A534UQ59-F1
#
_cell.length_a   1.000
_cell.length_b   1.000
_cell.length_c   1.000
_cell.angle_alpha   90.00
_cell.angle_beta   90.00
_cell.angle_gamma   90.00
#
_symmetry.space_group_name_H-M   'P 1'
#
loop_
_entity.id
_entity.type
_entity.pdbx_description
1 polymer ?
#
loop_
_entity_poly.entity_id
_entity_poly.type
_entity_poly.pdbx_seq_one_letter_code
_entity_poly.pdbx_strand_id
1 'polypeptide(L)'
;MRAPLLALLAAACGEVHFVEPNPPRLFRNTAEFTSAAVSEPVVWVAVTNLFIQDASECAWARQTTLAAVREAIARAGGEQIEVNAQDLAPDCRRRGEAQLDVDALRAGFGAAQIALPASHVRPLIVYVDNIDFPLVAESASIEQARATIVQFPALLWTVSFESVSAQLHADRSVDWSYAGDPTLPDRIGELVKAELPLESTATAASGAVPLLDGSQLDVAREFKVCAVPPGAAPDSYPALGTTHVLDGAHPPTITFQLPQVVASPKSSFWNSTFKASVEGCTANCDRYFIREPGADPYRWSDMPDCALGNQ
;
A
#
# COMPACT_ATOMS: atom_id res chain seq x y z
N MET A 1 73.45 -31.42 37.58
CA MET A 1 73.35 -30.02 37.10
C MET A 1 73.29 -30.02 35.58
N ARG A 2 72.10 -29.79 35.01
CA ARG A 2 71.78 -29.41 33.60
C ARG A 2 70.34 -29.82 33.32
N ALA A 3 69.38 -28.93 33.57
CA ALA A 3 68.03 -28.89 32.98
C ALA A 3 67.12 -27.80 33.60
N PRO A 4 67.49 -26.49 33.59
CA PRO A 4 66.46 -25.46 33.64
C PRO A 4 66.54 -24.45 32.49
N LEU A 5 67.27 -24.75 31.40
CA LEU A 5 67.38 -23.84 30.26
C LEU A 5 66.34 -24.09 29.14
N LEU A 6 65.60 -25.20 29.19
CA LEU A 6 64.57 -25.51 28.18
C LEU A 6 63.20 -24.89 28.48
N ALA A 7 62.94 -24.48 29.73
CA ALA A 7 61.64 -23.91 30.13
C ALA A 7 61.52 -22.39 29.82
N LEU A 8 62.63 -21.69 29.60
CA LEU A 8 62.64 -20.24 29.34
C LEU A 8 62.51 -19.85 27.86
N LEU A 9 62.57 -20.82 26.94
CA LEU A 9 62.32 -20.60 25.51
C LEU A 9 60.86 -20.85 25.09
N ALA A 10 60.02 -21.40 25.98
CA ALA A 10 58.60 -21.63 25.72
C ALA A 10 57.69 -20.47 26.18
N ALA A 11 58.20 -19.53 26.98
CA ALA A 11 57.42 -18.44 27.59
C ALA A 11 57.54 -17.09 26.85
N ALA A 12 58.26 -17.03 25.73
CA ALA A 12 58.45 -15.81 24.93
C ALA A 12 57.64 -15.78 23.62
N CYS A 13 56.76 -16.76 23.40
CA CYS A 13 55.67 -16.62 22.42
C CYS A 13 54.51 -15.93 23.13
N GLY A 14 54.66 -14.63 23.42
CA GLY A 14 53.49 -13.78 23.69
C GLY A 14 52.52 -13.94 22.53
N GLU A 15 51.22 -13.88 22.80
CA GLU A 15 50.18 -14.00 21.78
C GLU A 15 50.56 -13.15 20.57
N VAL A 16 50.91 -13.80 19.46
CA VAL A 16 51.23 -13.12 18.22
C VAL A 16 49.91 -12.62 17.67
N HIS A 17 49.53 -11.41 18.06
CA HIS A 17 48.35 -10.77 17.51
C HIS A 17 48.61 -10.51 16.02
N PHE A 18 47.79 -11.12 15.17
CA PHE A 18 47.83 -10.86 13.75
C PHE A 18 47.47 -9.39 13.49
N VAL A 19 48.35 -8.67 12.79
CA VAL A 19 48.10 -7.30 12.37
C VAL A 19 48.25 -7.25 10.85
N GLU A 20 47.14 -7.07 10.14
CA GLU A 20 47.17 -6.73 8.71
C GLU A 20 47.42 -5.22 8.58
N PRO A 21 48.56 -4.78 8.03
CA PRO A 21 48.85 -3.35 7.88
C PRO A 21 47.94 -2.65 6.85
N ASN A 22 47.32 -3.41 5.94
CA ASN A 22 46.45 -2.89 4.90
C ASN A 22 45.14 -3.70 4.83
N PRO A 23 44.24 -3.59 5.82
CA PRO A 23 43.00 -4.34 5.81
C PRO A 23 42.11 -3.92 4.62
N PRO A 24 41.14 -4.77 4.21
CA PRO A 24 40.13 -4.42 3.23
C PRO A 24 39.40 -3.14 3.62
N ARG A 25 39.22 -2.24 2.65
CA ARG A 25 38.43 -1.00 2.83
C ARG A 25 36.98 -1.28 2.46
N LEU A 26 36.22 -1.70 3.45
CA LEU A 26 34.82 -2.09 3.32
C LEU A 26 33.87 -0.91 3.53
N PHE A 27 32.73 -0.94 2.85
CA PHE A 27 31.58 -0.08 3.11
C PHE A 27 30.30 -0.90 3.09
N ARG A 28 29.24 -0.35 3.68
CA ARG A 28 27.92 -0.95 3.65
C ARG A 28 26.93 -0.01 2.96
N ASN A 29 26.07 -0.59 2.14
CA ASN A 29 24.96 0.07 1.49
C ASN A 29 23.63 -0.62 1.79
N THR A 30 22.54 0.13 1.75
CA THR A 30 21.19 -0.43 1.72
C THR A 30 20.46 0.13 0.51
N ALA A 31 20.17 -0.73 -0.44
CA ALA A 31 19.27 -0.39 -1.53
C ALA A 31 17.83 -0.48 -1.03
N GLU A 32 17.10 0.63 -1.11
CA GLU A 32 15.72 0.74 -0.62
C GLU A 32 14.79 1.09 -1.77
N PHE A 33 13.65 0.40 -1.81
CA PHE A 33 12.58 0.67 -2.76
C PHE A 33 11.24 0.75 -2.01
N THR A 34 10.46 1.78 -2.31
CA THR A 34 9.10 1.94 -1.80
C THR A 34 8.14 1.88 -2.99
N SER A 35 7.13 1.02 -2.91
CA SER A 35 6.10 0.89 -3.94
C SER A 35 5.36 2.21 -4.13
N ALA A 36 5.02 2.52 -5.39
CA ALA A 36 4.16 3.65 -5.70
C ALA A 36 2.68 3.26 -5.66
N ALA A 37 1.83 4.23 -5.35
CA ALA A 37 0.39 4.15 -5.47
C ALA A 37 -0.07 4.77 -6.80
N VAL A 38 -1.17 4.25 -7.34
CA VAL A 38 -1.93 4.89 -8.42
C VAL A 38 -3.35 5.12 -7.94
N SER A 39 -3.89 6.31 -8.23
CA SER A 39 -5.29 6.63 -7.92
C SER A 39 -6.22 6.01 -8.94
N GLU A 40 -7.24 5.31 -8.45
CA GLU A 40 -8.32 4.73 -9.26
C GLU A 40 -9.46 5.75 -9.45
N PRO A 41 -10.18 5.69 -10.58
CA PRO A 41 -11.36 6.51 -10.81
C PRO A 41 -12.48 6.20 -9.81
N VAL A 42 -13.24 7.23 -9.43
CA VAL A 42 -14.37 7.08 -8.49
C VAL A 42 -15.64 6.77 -9.27
N VAL A 43 -16.10 5.52 -9.21
CA VAL A 43 -17.37 5.11 -9.81
C VAL A 43 -18.40 4.86 -8.71
N TRP A 44 -19.49 5.62 -8.73
CA TRP A 44 -20.39 5.69 -7.58
C TRP A 44 -21.86 5.86 -7.97
N VAL A 45 -22.76 5.57 -7.04
CA VAL A 45 -24.20 5.81 -7.18
C VAL A 45 -24.77 6.38 -5.88
N ALA A 46 -25.71 7.32 -5.99
CA ALA A 46 -26.56 7.71 -4.87
C ALA A 46 -27.85 6.87 -4.88
N VAL A 47 -28.18 6.30 -3.72
CA VAL A 47 -29.47 5.65 -3.45
C VAL A 47 -30.17 6.45 -2.36
N THR A 48 -31.22 7.19 -2.72
CA THR A 48 -31.97 8.02 -1.78
C THR A 48 -33.22 7.31 -1.29
N ASN A 49 -33.49 7.37 0.01
CA ASN A 49 -34.69 6.84 0.64
C ASN A 49 -35.24 7.87 1.64
N LEU A 50 -35.64 9.04 1.12
CA LEU A 50 -36.01 10.18 1.96
C LEU A 50 -37.47 10.08 2.42
N PHE A 51 -37.71 10.45 3.67
CA PHE A 51 -39.02 10.66 4.26
C PHE A 51 -39.19 12.14 4.64
N ILE A 52 -40.19 12.80 4.07
CA ILE A 52 -40.49 14.21 4.32
C ILE A 52 -41.96 14.32 4.72
N GLN A 53 -42.23 15.00 5.84
CA GLN A 53 -43.60 15.16 6.34
C GLN A 53 -44.49 15.96 5.39
N ASP A 54 -43.93 17.04 4.80
CA ASP A 54 -44.59 17.81 3.75
C ASP A 54 -44.14 17.34 2.36
N ALA A 55 -45.02 16.63 1.66
CA ALA A 55 -44.74 16.12 0.33
C ALA A 55 -44.43 17.22 -0.71
N SER A 56 -44.85 18.47 -0.47
CA SER A 56 -44.51 19.59 -1.36
C SER A 56 -43.02 19.94 -1.33
N GLU A 57 -42.31 19.60 -0.26
CA GLU A 57 -40.87 19.82 -0.10
C GLU A 57 -40.01 18.66 -0.64
N CYS A 58 -40.62 17.52 -0.98
CA CYS A 58 -39.91 16.31 -1.39
C CYS A 58 -38.93 16.54 -2.55
N ALA A 59 -39.37 17.24 -3.60
CA ALA A 59 -38.52 17.51 -4.75
C ALA A 59 -37.30 18.36 -4.38
N TRP A 60 -37.49 19.39 -3.54
CA TRP A 60 -36.42 20.24 -3.05
C TRP A 60 -35.45 19.45 -2.16
N ALA A 61 -35.98 18.64 -1.23
CA ALA A 61 -35.18 17.84 -0.31
C ALA A 61 -34.29 16.84 -1.07
N ARG A 62 -34.86 16.14 -2.05
CA ARG A 62 -34.13 15.19 -2.91
C ARG A 62 -33.04 15.89 -3.73
N GLN A 63 -33.37 16.99 -4.40
CA GLN A 63 -32.41 17.72 -5.23
C GLN A 63 -31.26 18.29 -4.40
N THR A 64 -31.57 18.90 -3.26
CA THR A 64 -30.57 19.51 -2.36
C THR A 64 -29.65 18.44 -1.76
N THR A 65 -30.21 17.32 -1.32
CA THR A 65 -29.43 16.22 -0.74
C THR A 65 -28.52 15.57 -1.79
N LEU A 66 -29.04 15.30 -2.98
CA LEU A 66 -28.26 14.72 -4.07
C LEU A 66 -27.16 15.69 -4.55
N ALA A 67 -27.44 16.99 -4.60
CA ALA A 67 -26.44 18.02 -4.90
C ALA A 67 -25.33 18.04 -3.85
N ALA A 68 -25.66 17.94 -2.56
CA ALA A 68 -24.68 17.88 -1.47
C ALA A 68 -23.75 16.66 -1.60
N VAL A 69 -24.30 15.48 -1.92
CA VAL A 69 -23.51 14.27 -2.17
C VAL A 69 -22.59 14.46 -3.38
N ARG A 70 -23.13 14.95 -4.51
CA ARG A 70 -22.33 15.21 -5.73
C ARG A 70 -21.20 16.19 -5.49
N GLU A 71 -21.49 17.31 -4.82
CA GLU A 71 -20.49 18.31 -4.47
C GLU A 71 -19.39 17.72 -3.60
N ALA A 72 -19.75 16.90 -2.60
CA ALA A 72 -18.80 16.26 -1.73
C ALA A 72 -17.94 15.22 -2.45
N ILE A 73 -18.52 14.35 -3.29
CA ILE A 73 -17.78 13.34 -4.07
C ILE A 73 -16.81 14.00 -5.06
N ALA A 74 -17.20 15.14 -5.65
CA ALA A 74 -16.31 15.91 -6.53
C ALA A 74 -15.00 16.33 -5.82
N ARG A 75 -15.00 16.44 -4.47
CA ARG A 75 -13.80 16.76 -3.68
C ARG A 75 -12.75 15.64 -3.66
N ALA A 76 -13.08 14.42 -4.10
CA ALA A 76 -12.08 13.37 -4.32
C ALA A 76 -11.03 13.80 -5.36
N GLY A 77 -11.43 14.67 -6.31
CA GLY A 77 -10.64 14.95 -7.50
C GLY A 77 -10.59 13.75 -8.45
N GLY A 78 -9.81 13.89 -9.52
CA GLY A 78 -9.61 12.82 -10.51
C GLY A 78 -10.83 12.54 -11.40
N GLU A 79 -10.77 11.42 -12.12
CA GLU A 79 -11.84 10.94 -12.99
C GLU A 79 -12.95 10.29 -12.16
N GLN A 80 -14.20 10.61 -12.49
CA GLN A 80 -15.38 10.15 -11.75
C GLN A 80 -16.52 9.79 -12.70
N ILE A 81 -17.27 8.74 -12.36
CA ILE A 81 -18.49 8.34 -13.06
C ILE A 81 -19.60 8.14 -12.04
N GLU A 82 -20.59 9.03 -12.07
CA GLU A 82 -21.86 8.81 -11.38
C GLU A 82 -22.74 7.88 -12.24
N VAL A 83 -23.05 6.70 -11.71
CA VAL A 83 -24.13 5.84 -12.23
C VAL A 83 -25.47 6.46 -11.84
N ASN A 84 -26.47 6.33 -12.71
CA ASN A 84 -27.81 6.89 -12.50
C ASN A 84 -28.31 6.66 -11.08
N ALA A 85 -28.49 7.76 -10.34
CA ALA A 85 -29.02 7.73 -8.98
C ALA A 85 -30.40 7.06 -8.94
N GLN A 86 -30.67 6.33 -7.87
CA GLN A 86 -31.95 5.66 -7.64
C GLN A 86 -32.67 6.25 -6.44
N ASP A 87 -33.99 6.38 -6.57
CA ASP A 87 -34.84 6.92 -5.53
C ASP A 87 -35.86 5.86 -5.07
N LEU A 88 -35.71 5.43 -3.83
CA LEU A 88 -36.54 4.41 -3.19
C LEU A 88 -37.82 5.02 -2.59
N ALA A 89 -37.90 6.34 -2.49
CA ALA A 89 -39.06 7.05 -1.95
C ALA A 89 -39.43 8.27 -2.83
N PRO A 90 -39.93 8.06 -4.07
CA PRO A 90 -40.12 9.14 -5.05
C PRO A 90 -41.04 10.29 -4.60
N ASP A 91 -42.03 9.97 -3.77
CA ASP A 91 -42.99 10.91 -3.20
C ASP A 91 -42.62 11.35 -1.76
N CYS A 92 -41.50 10.84 -1.22
CA CYS A 92 -41.01 11.03 0.15
C CYS A 92 -42.02 10.73 1.28
N ARG A 93 -43.13 10.04 0.99
CA ARG A 93 -44.19 9.74 1.97
C ARG A 93 -43.99 8.41 2.68
N ARG A 94 -43.32 7.47 2.02
CA ARG A 94 -43.04 6.13 2.53
C ARG A 94 -41.66 5.73 2.06
N ARG A 95 -40.88 5.16 2.98
CA ARG A 95 -39.62 4.52 2.64
C ARG A 95 -39.84 3.24 1.87
N GLY A 96 -38.89 2.92 0.99
CA GLY A 96 -38.88 1.66 0.23
C GLY A 96 -40.14 1.48 -0.63
N GLU A 97 -40.77 2.59 -1.05
CA GLU A 97 -41.93 2.57 -1.93
C GLU A 97 -41.55 1.99 -3.31
N ALA A 98 -40.34 2.31 -3.77
CA ALA A 98 -39.71 1.66 -4.90
C ALA A 98 -38.65 0.66 -4.42
N GLN A 99 -38.50 -0.43 -5.17
CA GLN A 99 -37.41 -1.38 -4.97
C GLN A 99 -36.13 -0.87 -5.62
N LEU A 100 -35.00 -1.19 -5.00
CA LEU A 100 -33.69 -0.94 -5.59
C LEU A 100 -33.55 -1.80 -6.86
N ASP A 101 -33.29 -1.16 -7.99
CA ASP A 101 -33.02 -1.83 -9.26
C ASP A 101 -31.55 -2.26 -9.31
N VAL A 102 -31.29 -3.43 -8.73
CA VAL A 102 -29.96 -4.04 -8.66
C VAL A 102 -29.41 -4.35 -10.05
N ASP A 103 -30.28 -4.64 -11.03
CA ASP A 103 -29.86 -4.95 -12.39
C ASP A 103 -29.39 -3.69 -13.13
N ALA A 104 -30.07 -2.57 -12.94
CA ALA A 104 -29.63 -1.27 -13.43
C ALA A 104 -28.31 -0.83 -12.80
N LEU A 105 -28.11 -1.06 -11.49
CA LEU A 105 -26.82 -0.80 -10.83
C LEU A 105 -25.71 -1.64 -11.46
N ARG A 106 -25.94 -2.95 -11.60
CA ARG A 106 -24.96 -3.87 -12.21
C ARG A 106 -24.61 -3.45 -13.63
N ALA A 107 -25.61 -3.09 -14.43
CA ALA A 107 -25.40 -2.61 -15.80
C ALA A 107 -24.60 -1.30 -15.83
N GLY A 108 -24.92 -0.35 -14.95
CA GLY A 108 -24.22 0.94 -14.84
C GLY A 108 -22.75 0.78 -14.45
N PHE A 109 -22.46 -0.02 -13.41
CA PHE A 109 -21.08 -0.31 -13.01
C PHE A 109 -20.32 -1.12 -14.07
N GLY A 110 -20.99 -2.06 -14.75
CA GLY A 110 -20.40 -2.77 -15.89
C GLY A 110 -20.04 -1.82 -17.04
N ALA A 111 -20.90 -0.86 -17.37
CA ALA A 111 -20.62 0.15 -18.38
C ALA A 111 -19.45 1.06 -17.99
N ALA A 112 -19.35 1.45 -16.71
CA ALA A 112 -18.22 2.22 -16.20
C ALA A 112 -16.90 1.44 -16.30
N GLN A 113 -16.88 0.14 -15.97
CA GLN A 113 -15.69 -0.70 -16.12
C GLN A 113 -15.27 -0.86 -17.60
N ILE A 114 -16.24 -0.91 -18.53
CA ILE A 114 -15.94 -0.92 -19.97
C ILE A 114 -15.34 0.41 -20.43
N ALA A 115 -15.82 1.53 -19.89
CA ALA A 115 -15.29 2.86 -20.18
C ALA A 115 -13.88 3.09 -19.61
N LEU A 116 -13.52 2.35 -18.54
CA LEU A 116 -12.27 2.48 -17.80
C LEU A 116 -11.45 1.16 -17.85
N PRO A 117 -11.02 0.69 -19.04
CA PRO A 117 -10.46 -0.66 -19.21
C PRO A 117 -9.07 -0.85 -18.56
N ALA A 118 -8.37 0.24 -18.23
CA ALA A 118 -7.06 0.20 -17.59
C ALA A 118 -7.11 0.38 -16.06
N SER A 119 -8.31 0.57 -15.50
CA SER A 119 -8.52 0.87 -14.08
C SER A 119 -9.26 -0.25 -13.37
N HIS A 120 -9.06 -0.32 -12.06
CA HIS A 120 -9.78 -1.23 -11.19
C HIS A 120 -11.03 -0.52 -10.65
N VAL A 121 -12.18 -0.77 -11.28
CA VAL A 121 -13.44 -0.16 -10.81
C VAL A 121 -13.95 -0.94 -9.60
N ARG A 122 -13.81 -0.34 -8.42
CA ARG A 122 -14.52 -0.76 -7.21
C ARG A 122 -15.67 0.20 -6.93
N PRO A 123 -16.92 -0.25 -7.08
CA PRO A 123 -18.07 0.64 -6.93
C PRO A 123 -18.29 1.17 -5.52
N LEU A 124 -18.79 2.39 -5.45
CA LEU A 124 -19.24 3.05 -4.23
C LEU A 124 -20.75 3.28 -4.25
N ILE A 125 -21.47 2.69 -3.31
CA ILE A 125 -22.88 2.95 -3.08
C ILE A 125 -22.99 3.95 -1.93
N VAL A 126 -23.57 5.13 -2.20
CA VAL A 126 -23.89 6.12 -1.17
C VAL A 126 -25.38 6.01 -0.87
N TYR A 127 -25.72 5.36 0.24
CA TYR A 127 -27.09 5.23 0.72
C TYR A 127 -27.47 6.41 1.61
N VAL A 128 -28.59 7.06 1.32
CA VAL A 128 -29.01 8.28 1.99
C VAL A 128 -30.42 8.10 2.56
N ASP A 129 -30.55 8.23 3.88
CA ASP A 129 -31.82 8.06 4.61
C ASP A 129 -31.87 9.06 5.77
N ASN A 130 -32.96 9.83 5.86
CA ASN A 130 -33.14 10.87 6.88
C ASN A 130 -34.09 10.46 8.01
N ILE A 131 -34.39 9.17 8.19
CA ILE A 131 -35.21 8.70 9.30
C ILE A 131 -34.59 7.48 9.99
N ASP A 132 -34.63 7.49 11.31
CA ASP A 132 -34.22 6.38 12.17
C ASP A 132 -35.32 5.31 12.24
N PHE A 133 -35.34 4.39 11.26
CA PHE A 133 -36.35 3.33 11.20
C PHE A 133 -35.78 2.00 10.65
N PRO A 134 -36.24 0.81 11.10
CA PRO A 134 -35.72 -0.48 10.65
C PRO A 134 -35.79 -0.75 9.14
N LEU A 135 -34.72 -1.26 8.53
CA LEU A 135 -34.53 -1.41 7.07
C LEU A 135 -34.86 -2.83 6.52
N VAL A 136 -35.97 -3.44 6.92
CA VAL A 136 -36.19 -4.89 6.74
C VAL A 136 -36.16 -5.34 5.27
N ALA A 137 -36.67 -4.54 4.32
CA ALA A 137 -36.69 -4.90 2.90
C ALA A 137 -35.50 -4.29 2.13
N GLU A 138 -35.08 -3.08 2.50
CA GLU A 138 -34.03 -2.31 1.83
C GLU A 138 -32.63 -2.88 2.11
N SER A 139 -32.40 -3.42 3.31
CA SER A 139 -31.12 -4.03 3.67
C SER A 139 -30.77 -5.20 2.75
N ALA A 140 -31.72 -6.08 2.44
CA ALA A 140 -31.49 -7.24 1.59
C ALA A 140 -31.07 -6.84 0.16
N SER A 141 -31.72 -5.82 -0.42
CA SER A 141 -31.41 -5.37 -1.78
C SER A 141 -30.08 -4.60 -1.85
N ILE A 142 -29.75 -3.81 -0.82
CA ILE A 142 -28.45 -3.14 -0.70
C ILE A 142 -27.33 -4.17 -0.56
N GLU A 143 -27.49 -5.16 0.31
CA GLU A 143 -26.50 -6.25 0.45
C GLU A 143 -26.35 -7.05 -0.84
N GLN A 144 -27.45 -7.31 -1.56
CA GLN A 144 -27.38 -7.93 -2.89
C GLN A 144 -26.61 -7.04 -3.89
N ALA A 145 -26.83 -5.72 -3.87
CA ALA A 145 -26.10 -4.77 -4.70
C ALA A 145 -24.59 -4.74 -4.37
N ARG A 146 -24.21 -4.85 -3.08
CA ARG A 146 -22.81 -4.94 -2.65
C ARG A 146 -22.13 -6.20 -3.19
N ALA A 147 -22.84 -7.32 -3.19
CA ALA A 147 -22.31 -8.63 -3.57
C ALA A 147 -22.28 -8.89 -5.08
N THR A 148 -22.98 -8.11 -5.89
CA THR A 148 -23.20 -8.43 -7.32
C THR A 148 -22.06 -8.04 -8.26
N ILE A 149 -20.93 -7.57 -7.74
CA ILE A 149 -19.80 -7.06 -8.52
C ILE A 149 -18.60 -8.00 -8.33
N VAL A 150 -18.23 -8.67 -9.42
CA VAL A 150 -17.51 -9.96 -9.41
C VAL A 150 -16.04 -9.83 -9.01
N GLN A 151 -15.44 -8.66 -9.19
CA GLN A 151 -14.01 -8.46 -8.93
C GLN A 151 -13.73 -7.98 -7.51
N PHE A 152 -14.55 -7.05 -7.00
CA PHE A 152 -14.45 -6.51 -5.65
C PHE A 152 -15.86 -6.19 -5.13
N PRO A 153 -16.20 -6.53 -3.87
CA PRO A 153 -17.43 -6.07 -3.24
C PRO A 153 -17.50 -4.54 -3.23
N ALA A 154 -18.67 -3.99 -3.56
CA ALA A 154 -18.88 -2.56 -3.53
C ALA A 154 -18.72 -2.02 -2.10
N LEU A 155 -18.15 -0.82 -2.00
CA LEU A 155 -18.14 -0.05 -0.77
C LEU A 155 -19.54 0.50 -0.53
N LEU A 156 -20.01 0.42 0.71
CA LEU A 156 -21.27 1.03 1.14
C LEU A 156 -20.97 2.16 2.12
N TRP A 157 -21.30 3.38 1.71
CA TRP A 157 -21.29 4.53 2.59
C TRP A 157 -22.71 4.97 2.89
N THR A 158 -22.95 5.39 4.13
CA THR A 158 -24.25 5.89 4.55
C THR A 158 -24.20 7.36 4.92
N VAL A 159 -25.26 8.08 4.54
CA VAL A 159 -25.56 9.43 5.01
C VAL A 159 -26.91 9.34 5.71
N SER A 160 -26.89 9.03 6.99
CA SER A 160 -28.08 8.66 7.76
C SER A 160 -27.82 8.67 9.27
N PHE A 161 -28.78 8.19 10.06
CA PHE A 161 -28.58 7.92 11.47
C PHE A 161 -27.62 6.73 11.71
N GLU A 162 -26.92 6.74 12.84
CA GLU A 162 -26.00 5.67 13.25
C GLU A 162 -26.69 4.29 13.28
N SER A 163 -27.93 4.23 13.78
CA SER A 163 -28.75 3.01 13.83
C SER A 163 -29.02 2.40 12.45
N VAL A 164 -29.22 3.23 11.43
CA VAL A 164 -29.43 2.83 10.03
C VAL A 164 -28.10 2.35 9.45
N SER A 165 -27.02 3.08 9.70
CA SER A 165 -25.67 2.71 9.29
C SER A 165 -25.23 1.36 9.86
N ALA A 166 -25.54 1.11 11.13
CA ALA A 166 -25.24 -0.16 11.82
C ALA A 166 -26.02 -1.34 11.23
N GLN A 167 -27.30 -1.16 10.88
CA GLN A 167 -28.13 -2.19 10.25
C GLN A 167 -27.61 -2.60 8.87
N LEU A 168 -26.99 -1.66 8.14
CA LEU A 168 -26.44 -1.90 6.81
C LEU A 168 -24.98 -2.33 6.81
N HIS A 169 -24.34 -2.41 7.99
CA HIS A 169 -22.90 -2.68 8.09
C HIS A 169 -22.07 -1.81 7.13
N ALA A 170 -22.36 -0.51 7.15
CA ALA A 170 -21.72 0.46 6.28
C ALA A 170 -20.21 0.48 6.51
N ASP A 171 -19.45 0.57 5.42
CA ASP A 171 -17.99 0.72 5.47
C ASP A 171 -17.63 2.08 6.10
N ARG A 172 -18.43 3.11 5.82
CA ARG A 172 -18.33 4.46 6.41
C ARG A 172 -19.71 5.07 6.58
N SER A 173 -19.84 5.98 7.53
CA SER A 173 -21.09 6.69 7.79
C SER A 173 -20.86 8.18 8.06
N VAL A 174 -21.84 8.99 7.66
CA VAL A 174 -21.95 10.41 8.00
C VAL A 174 -23.30 10.61 8.66
N ASP A 175 -23.28 11.06 9.92
CA ASP A 175 -24.49 11.31 10.68
C ASP A 175 -25.31 12.44 10.09
N TRP A 176 -26.56 12.15 9.75
CA TRP A 176 -27.45 13.12 9.11
C TRP A 176 -28.93 12.81 9.38
N SER A 177 -29.74 13.87 9.51
CA SER A 177 -31.13 13.75 9.97
C SER A 177 -32.15 14.64 9.23
N TYR A 178 -31.73 15.61 8.40
CA TYR A 178 -32.69 16.49 7.71
C TYR A 178 -32.15 17.15 6.43
N ALA A 179 -33.03 17.32 5.43
CA ALA A 179 -32.71 17.99 4.18
C ALA A 179 -32.36 19.47 4.36
N GLY A 180 -31.36 19.94 3.60
CA GLY A 180 -30.91 21.32 3.64
C GLY A 180 -29.92 21.65 4.75
N ASP A 181 -29.39 20.66 5.47
CA ASP A 181 -28.27 20.87 6.39
C ASP A 181 -27.06 21.45 5.63
N PRO A 182 -26.66 22.71 5.89
CA PRO A 182 -25.60 23.37 5.13
C PRO A 182 -24.22 22.79 5.42
N THR A 183 -24.07 22.01 6.50
CA THR A 183 -22.79 21.37 6.88
C THR A 183 -22.61 19.99 6.26
N LEU A 184 -23.66 19.43 5.64
CA LEU A 184 -23.62 18.09 5.07
C LEU A 184 -22.54 17.92 3.99
N PRO A 185 -22.40 18.82 2.99
CA PRO A 185 -21.36 18.67 1.96
C PRO A 185 -19.95 18.63 2.56
N ASP A 186 -19.70 19.39 3.63
CA ASP A 186 -18.41 19.42 4.29
C ASP A 186 -18.12 18.13 5.05
N ARG A 187 -19.08 17.58 5.79
CA ARG A 187 -18.89 16.30 6.51
C ARG A 187 -18.67 15.13 5.55
N ILE A 188 -19.45 15.04 4.48
CA ILE A 188 -19.22 14.03 3.42
C ILE A 188 -17.87 14.31 2.75
N GLY A 189 -17.53 15.59 2.50
CA GLY A 189 -16.29 15.99 1.85
C GLY A 189 -15.03 15.60 2.64
N GLU A 190 -15.05 15.70 3.97
CA GLU A 190 -13.93 15.25 4.82
C GLU A 190 -13.75 13.73 4.75
N LEU A 191 -14.86 12.97 4.75
CA LEU A 191 -14.80 11.52 4.53
C LEU A 191 -14.25 11.18 3.13
N VAL A 192 -14.71 11.89 2.10
CA VAL A 192 -14.24 11.72 0.72
C VAL A 192 -12.74 11.96 0.62
N LYS A 193 -12.20 13.04 1.22
CA LYS A 193 -10.76 13.32 1.20
C LYS A 193 -9.93 12.23 1.90
N ALA A 194 -10.47 11.67 2.99
CA ALA A 194 -9.79 10.66 3.78
C ALA A 194 -9.74 9.28 3.10
N GLU A 195 -10.71 8.98 2.24
CA GLU A 195 -10.90 7.63 1.69
C GLU A 195 -10.69 7.55 0.16
N LEU A 196 -10.94 8.64 -0.57
CA LEU A 196 -10.97 8.67 -2.05
C LEU A 196 -9.94 9.64 -2.67
N PRO A 197 -9.57 9.45 -3.95
CA PRO A 197 -9.79 8.25 -4.77
C PRO A 197 -9.21 7.00 -4.12
N LEU A 198 -9.74 5.84 -4.48
CA LEU A 198 -9.18 4.57 -4.05
C LEU A 198 -7.77 4.42 -4.62
N GLU A 199 -6.91 3.68 -3.93
CA GLU A 199 -5.52 3.48 -4.30
C GLU A 199 -5.24 2.02 -4.64
N SER A 200 -4.43 1.83 -5.68
CA SER A 200 -3.86 0.55 -6.08
C SER A 200 -2.34 0.64 -6.10
N THR A 201 -1.69 -0.51 -5.95
CA THR A 201 -0.25 -0.63 -6.20
C THR A 201 0.00 -0.41 -7.69
N ALA A 202 0.90 0.51 -8.04
CA ALA A 202 1.08 0.93 -9.44
C ALA A 202 1.65 -0.18 -10.34
N THR A 203 2.47 -1.07 -9.80
CA THR A 203 3.13 -2.15 -10.55
C THR A 203 3.21 -3.44 -9.74
N ALA A 204 3.29 -4.58 -10.44
CA ALA A 204 3.54 -5.89 -9.83
C ALA A 204 4.99 -6.09 -9.36
N ALA A 205 5.91 -5.31 -9.91
CA ALA A 205 7.34 -5.39 -9.59
C ALA A 205 7.97 -3.99 -9.55
N SER A 206 9.06 -3.85 -8.79
CA SER A 206 9.79 -2.59 -8.65
C SER A 206 10.50 -2.11 -9.93
N GLY A 207 10.66 -3.01 -10.92
CA GLY A 207 11.70 -2.85 -11.94
C GLY A 207 13.11 -3.02 -11.34
N ALA A 208 14.13 -2.67 -12.11
CA ALA A 208 15.53 -2.81 -11.69
C ALA A 208 15.92 -1.71 -10.69
N VAL A 209 16.18 -2.10 -9.44
CA VAL A 209 16.64 -1.23 -8.36
C VAL A 209 18.15 -1.36 -8.23
N PRO A 210 18.95 -0.28 -8.36
CA PRO A 210 20.39 -0.34 -8.18
C PRO A 210 20.78 -0.80 -6.78
N LEU A 211 21.70 -1.77 -6.69
CA LEU A 211 22.24 -2.27 -5.42
C LEU A 211 23.31 -1.35 -4.81
N LEU A 212 23.94 -0.53 -5.64
CA LEU A 212 24.95 0.45 -5.29
C LEU A 212 24.55 1.81 -5.87
N ASP A 213 24.82 2.89 -5.14
CA ASP A 213 24.66 4.24 -5.69
C ASP A 213 25.82 4.62 -6.64
N GLY A 214 25.66 5.72 -7.38
CA GLY A 214 26.66 6.16 -8.36
C GLY A 214 28.06 6.38 -7.75
N SER A 215 28.14 6.93 -6.54
CA SER A 215 29.43 7.19 -5.89
C SER A 215 30.13 5.90 -5.44
N GLN A 216 29.35 4.88 -5.07
CA GLN A 216 29.84 3.57 -4.69
C GLN A 216 30.30 2.76 -5.92
N LEU A 217 29.58 2.87 -7.04
CA LEU A 217 29.94 2.23 -8.30
C LEU A 217 31.31 2.70 -8.82
N ASP A 218 31.65 3.98 -8.62
CA ASP A 218 32.92 4.55 -9.09
C ASP A 218 34.15 4.03 -8.34
N VAL A 219 33.98 3.57 -7.09
CA VAL A 219 35.10 3.24 -6.19
C VAL A 219 35.14 1.77 -5.77
N ALA A 220 34.03 1.04 -5.89
CA ALA A 220 33.96 -0.37 -5.52
C ALA A 220 34.69 -1.24 -6.54
N ARG A 221 35.45 -2.22 -6.04
CA ARG A 221 36.11 -3.26 -6.85
C ARG A 221 35.36 -4.56 -6.78
N GLU A 222 34.87 -4.88 -5.59
CA GLU A 222 34.14 -6.10 -5.31
C GLU A 222 32.94 -5.77 -4.42
N PHE A 223 31.88 -6.57 -4.51
CA PHE A 223 30.70 -6.44 -3.67
C PHE A 223 30.10 -7.80 -3.32
N LYS A 224 29.29 -7.81 -2.27
CA LYS A 224 28.57 -8.96 -1.74
C LYS A 224 27.17 -8.55 -1.32
N VAL A 225 26.16 -9.33 -1.69
CA VAL A 225 24.78 -9.13 -1.21
C VAL A 225 24.62 -9.83 0.14
N CYS A 226 24.29 -9.06 1.16
CA CYS A 226 24.23 -9.51 2.56
C CYS A 226 22.86 -10.06 2.93
N ALA A 227 21.81 -9.37 2.49
CA ALA A 227 20.44 -9.68 2.85
C ALA A 227 19.50 -9.13 1.80
N VAL A 228 18.47 -9.89 1.47
CA VAL A 228 17.37 -9.49 0.60
C VAL A 228 16.06 -9.87 1.29
N PRO A 229 14.98 -9.11 1.08
CA PRO A 229 13.69 -9.46 1.64
C PRO A 229 13.14 -10.71 0.92
N PRO A 230 12.30 -11.51 1.60
CA PRO A 230 11.55 -12.58 0.95
C PRO A 230 10.79 -12.04 -0.27
N GLY A 231 10.83 -12.74 -1.40
CA GLY A 231 10.13 -12.33 -2.63
C GLY A 231 10.94 -11.42 -3.59
N ALA A 232 12.22 -11.16 -3.30
CA ALA A 232 13.13 -10.62 -4.31
C ALA A 232 13.44 -11.67 -5.39
N ALA A 233 13.38 -11.27 -6.66
CA ALA A 233 13.67 -12.17 -7.77
C ALA A 233 15.20 -12.33 -7.94
N PRO A 234 15.74 -13.57 -7.88
CA PRO A 234 17.18 -13.82 -7.94
C PRO A 234 17.81 -13.54 -9.31
N ASP A 235 16.99 -13.33 -10.34
CA ASP A 235 17.45 -13.34 -11.74
C ASP A 235 18.35 -12.15 -12.12
N SER A 236 18.46 -11.09 -11.28
CA SER A 236 19.27 -9.90 -11.55
C SER A 236 20.43 -9.64 -10.57
N TYR A 237 20.59 -10.46 -9.52
CA TYR A 237 21.67 -10.27 -8.54
C TYR A 237 22.41 -11.56 -8.20
N PRO A 238 23.66 -11.47 -7.72
CA PRO A 238 24.45 -12.65 -7.41
C PRO A 238 23.97 -13.39 -6.14
N ALA A 239 24.32 -14.66 -6.00
CA ALA A 239 23.96 -15.45 -4.82
C ALA A 239 24.38 -14.75 -3.52
N LEU A 240 23.49 -14.77 -2.52
CA LEU A 240 23.75 -14.20 -1.19
C LEU A 240 25.08 -14.69 -0.64
N GLY A 241 25.81 -13.79 0.02
CA GLY A 241 27.07 -14.13 0.67
C GLY A 241 28.27 -14.33 -0.25
N THR A 242 28.05 -14.41 -1.56
CA THR A 242 29.11 -14.60 -2.54
C THR A 242 29.70 -13.26 -2.95
N THR A 243 31.03 -13.22 -3.07
CA THR A 243 31.77 -12.02 -3.49
C THR A 243 31.86 -11.96 -5.01
N HIS A 244 31.61 -10.79 -5.58
CA HIS A 244 31.63 -10.56 -7.02
C HIS A 244 32.51 -9.36 -7.36
N VAL A 245 33.30 -9.49 -8.41
CA VAL A 245 33.99 -8.34 -9.02
C VAL A 245 32.94 -7.42 -9.63
N LEU A 246 33.02 -6.13 -9.33
CA LEU A 246 32.09 -5.14 -9.88
C LEU A 246 32.39 -4.93 -11.37
N ASP A 247 31.42 -5.24 -12.22
CA ASP A 247 31.41 -4.81 -13.62
C ASP A 247 30.71 -3.46 -13.72
N GLY A 248 31.49 -2.38 -13.82
CA GLY A 248 30.94 -1.02 -13.94
C GLY A 248 30.12 -0.78 -15.22
N ALA A 249 30.30 -1.60 -16.27
CA ALA A 249 29.48 -1.51 -17.48
C ALA A 249 28.09 -2.13 -17.30
N HIS A 250 27.93 -3.03 -16.32
CA HIS A 250 26.67 -3.69 -15.99
C HIS A 250 26.43 -3.62 -14.46
N PRO A 251 26.05 -2.44 -13.93
CA PRO A 251 25.84 -2.27 -12.49
C PRO A 251 24.84 -3.29 -11.92
N PRO A 252 25.10 -3.82 -10.71
CA PRO A 252 24.23 -4.81 -10.09
C PRO A 252 22.88 -4.20 -9.70
N THR A 253 21.80 -4.91 -10.01
CA THR A 253 20.42 -4.49 -9.71
C THR A 253 19.64 -5.61 -9.05
N ILE A 254 18.53 -5.28 -8.39
CA ILE A 254 17.60 -6.23 -7.80
C ILE A 254 16.17 -5.85 -8.17
N THR A 255 15.30 -6.86 -8.32
CA THR A 255 13.87 -6.64 -8.55
C THR A 255 13.07 -7.25 -7.40
N PHE A 256 12.10 -6.49 -6.89
CA PHE A 256 11.17 -6.94 -5.86
C PHE A 256 9.81 -7.26 -6.46
N GLN A 257 9.22 -8.40 -6.07
CA GLN A 257 7.80 -8.65 -6.30
C GLN A 257 6.98 -7.87 -5.26
N LEU A 258 5.99 -7.12 -5.72
CA LEU A 258 5.20 -6.22 -4.88
C LEU A 258 3.84 -6.85 -4.55
N PRO A 259 3.43 -6.91 -3.27
CA PRO A 259 2.07 -7.26 -2.89
C PRO A 259 1.08 -6.36 -3.64
N GLN A 260 0.11 -6.96 -4.32
CA GLN A 260 -0.90 -6.21 -5.06
C GLN A 260 -2.05 -5.83 -4.12
N VAL A 261 -2.10 -4.56 -3.77
CA VAL A 261 -3.27 -3.92 -3.16
C VAL A 261 -4.03 -3.23 -4.27
N VAL A 262 -5.34 -3.46 -4.39
CA VAL A 262 -6.17 -2.98 -5.50
C VAL A 262 -7.39 -2.24 -4.97
N ALA A 263 -7.69 -1.07 -5.54
CA ALA A 263 -8.87 -0.26 -5.29
C ALA A 263 -9.26 -0.20 -3.80
N SER A 264 -8.28 0.13 -2.97
CA SER A 264 -8.43 0.19 -1.51
C SER A 264 -8.62 1.63 -1.05
N PRO A 265 -9.46 1.89 -0.03
CA PRO A 265 -9.57 3.24 0.52
C PRO A 265 -8.23 3.78 1.01
N LYS A 266 -7.95 5.07 0.79
CA LYS A 266 -6.69 5.72 1.18
C LYS A 266 -6.29 5.48 2.63
N SER A 267 -7.24 5.58 3.56
CA SER A 267 -6.98 5.37 4.98
C SER A 267 -6.50 3.95 5.32
N SER A 268 -6.71 2.99 4.42
CA SER A 268 -6.32 1.58 4.53
C SER A 268 -5.26 1.16 3.53
N PHE A 269 -4.79 2.04 2.65
CA PHE A 269 -3.71 1.75 1.72
C PHE A 269 -2.35 1.94 2.40
N TRP A 270 -1.38 1.08 2.07
CA TRP A 270 -0.02 1.22 2.56
C TRP A 270 0.99 0.94 1.45
N ASN A 271 2.05 1.76 1.43
CA ASN A 271 3.20 1.47 0.59
C ASN A 271 4.02 0.34 1.22
N SER A 272 4.48 -0.58 0.39
CA SER A 272 5.43 -1.61 0.77
C SER A 272 6.84 -1.10 0.55
N THR A 273 7.71 -1.25 1.56
CA THR A 273 9.13 -0.86 1.48
C THR A 273 10.01 -2.10 1.60
N PHE A 274 10.97 -2.22 0.68
CA PHE A 274 11.88 -3.35 0.55
C PHE A 274 13.32 -2.84 0.68
N LYS A 275 14.16 -3.61 1.38
CA LYS A 275 15.56 -3.25 1.62
C LYS A 275 16.47 -4.42 1.31
N ALA A 276 17.47 -4.19 0.47
CA ALA A 276 18.56 -5.12 0.23
C ALA A 276 19.87 -4.53 0.79
N SER A 277 20.57 -5.29 1.63
CA SER A 277 21.86 -4.89 2.18
C SER A 277 22.99 -5.41 1.29
N VAL A 278 23.96 -4.55 1.04
CA VAL A 278 25.17 -4.85 0.25
C VAL A 278 26.38 -4.39 1.02
N GLU A 279 27.46 -5.14 0.90
CA GLU A 279 28.78 -4.77 1.38
C GLU A 279 29.72 -4.70 0.20
N GLY A 280 30.46 -3.60 0.08
CA GLY A 280 31.43 -3.42 -0.99
C GLY A 280 32.83 -3.22 -0.45
N CYS A 281 33.81 -3.53 -1.28
CA CYS A 281 35.22 -3.33 -1.00
C CYS A 281 35.84 -2.42 -2.06
N THR A 282 36.54 -1.38 -1.61
CA THR A 282 37.15 -0.36 -2.48
C THR A 282 38.66 -0.59 -2.68
N ALA A 283 39.32 -1.25 -1.74
CA ALA A 283 40.75 -1.56 -1.78
C ALA A 283 41.09 -2.76 -0.88
N ASN A 284 42.18 -3.46 -1.19
CA ASN A 284 42.75 -4.56 -0.39
C ASN A 284 41.76 -5.72 -0.14
N CYS A 285 40.90 -6.04 -1.12
CA CYS A 285 39.79 -6.99 -0.96
C CYS A 285 40.24 -8.45 -0.73
N ASP A 286 41.47 -8.76 -1.11
CA ASP A 286 42.14 -10.05 -0.91
C ASP A 286 42.82 -10.19 0.47
N ARG A 287 42.82 -9.12 1.28
CA ARG A 287 43.51 -9.07 2.57
C ARG A 287 42.66 -9.59 3.72
N TYR A 288 43.35 -10.00 4.77
CA TYR A 288 42.72 -10.49 5.99
C TYR A 288 42.22 -9.33 6.83
N PHE A 289 41.16 -9.57 7.58
CA PHE A 289 40.77 -8.69 8.67
C PHE A 289 40.25 -9.50 9.86
N ILE A 290 40.16 -8.81 10.99
CA ILE A 290 39.70 -9.36 12.26
C ILE A 290 38.39 -8.66 12.60
N ARG A 291 37.29 -9.41 12.77
CA ARG A 291 35.96 -8.85 13.11
C ARG A 291 35.98 -8.17 14.47
N GLU A 292 36.57 -8.86 15.42
CA GLU A 292 36.53 -8.57 16.85
C GLU A 292 37.91 -8.85 17.44
N PRO A 293 38.41 -8.02 18.37
CA PRO A 293 39.72 -8.22 18.97
C PRO A 293 39.89 -9.64 19.51
N GLY A 294 40.93 -10.35 19.06
CA GLY A 294 41.23 -11.72 19.48
C GLY A 294 40.60 -12.83 18.63
N ALA A 295 39.78 -12.50 17.63
CA ALA A 295 39.28 -13.48 16.66
C ALA A 295 40.35 -13.85 15.61
N ASP A 296 40.22 -15.04 15.03
CA ASP A 296 41.08 -15.48 13.93
C ASP A 296 40.92 -14.55 12.70
N PRO A 297 42.02 -14.22 12.00
CA PRO A 297 41.94 -13.43 10.79
C PRO A 297 41.32 -14.24 9.66
N TYR A 298 40.43 -13.60 8.90
CA TYR A 298 39.79 -14.23 7.75
C TYR A 298 39.75 -13.25 6.57
N ARG A 299 39.62 -13.79 5.36
CA ARG A 299 39.43 -12.97 4.17
C ARG A 299 37.97 -12.60 4.05
N TRP A 300 37.71 -11.33 3.72
CA TRP A 300 36.36 -10.86 3.50
C TRP A 300 35.63 -11.65 2.41
N SER A 301 36.34 -12.00 1.34
CA SER A 301 35.82 -12.76 0.20
C SER A 301 35.26 -14.13 0.57
N ASP A 302 35.86 -14.76 1.58
CA ASP A 302 35.65 -16.18 1.92
C ASP A 302 34.52 -16.38 2.94
N MET A 303 34.02 -15.28 3.53
CA MET A 303 32.89 -15.37 4.45
C MET A 303 31.57 -15.54 3.71
N PRO A 304 30.67 -16.41 4.20
CA PRO A 304 29.32 -16.53 3.66
C PRO A 304 28.41 -15.36 4.06
N ASP A 305 28.75 -14.61 5.11
CA ASP A 305 27.98 -13.45 5.56
C ASP A 305 28.75 -12.13 5.32
N CYS A 306 28.08 -11.00 5.53
CA CYS A 306 28.74 -9.70 5.53
C CYS A 306 29.52 -9.43 6.82
N ALA A 307 30.69 -8.84 6.63
CA ALA A 307 31.67 -8.51 7.66
C ALA A 307 31.11 -7.54 8.70
N LEU A 308 30.60 -6.42 8.17
CA LEU A 308 30.13 -5.28 8.91
C LEU A 308 28.76 -5.65 9.46
N GLY A 309 28.70 -5.94 10.76
CA GLY A 309 27.45 -6.27 11.46
C GLY A 309 26.36 -5.20 11.28
N ASN A 310 25.12 -5.54 11.65
CA ASN A 310 24.04 -4.55 11.77
C ASN A 310 24.35 -3.69 13.00
N GLN A 311 24.95 -2.51 12.83
CA GLN A 311 24.91 -1.46 13.85
C GLN A 311 23.63 -0.64 13.68
#